data_AF-A0A9D7FK55-F1
#
_entry.id   AF-A0A9D7FK55-F1
#
_cell.length_a   1.000
_cell.length_b   1.000
_cell.length_c   1.000
_cell.angle_alpha   90.00
_cell.angle_beta   90.00
_cell.angle_gamma   90.00
#
_symmetry.space_group_name_H-M   'P 1'
#
loop_
_entity.id
_entity.type
_entity.pdbx_description
1 polymer ?
#
loop_
_entity_poly.entity_id
_entity_poly.type
_entity_poly.pdbx_seq_one_letter_code
_entity_poly.pdbx_strand_id
1 'polypeptide(L)'
;MKISTALILLFIPTLVFSQNAGSNKISVDTVKYTFVIPEVINATSFVPQLKANRNMSALNKINNDIKKYFVATSMILDSASFIQSLFEMNDVKTIEEYKQLLKDNPEIGKDDESEHFTIEYMSENLLNISVSRDLTPYKGQLMHYYNSLCYDLKTGNKLAFKDFFNITNETLAELIKMMATLSTKTTS
;
A
#
# COMPACT_ATOMS: atom_id res chain seq x y z
N MET A 1 15.44 11.69 -27.08
CA MET A 1 14.28 12.38 -26.49
C MET A 1 14.56 12.63 -25.01
N LYS A 2 14.34 13.86 -24.51
CA LYS A 2 14.49 14.18 -23.08
C LYS A 2 13.25 13.71 -22.35
N ILE A 3 13.39 12.73 -21.46
CA ILE A 3 12.32 12.32 -20.55
C ILE A 3 12.24 13.40 -19.46
N SER A 4 11.19 14.21 -19.51
CA SER A 4 10.93 15.25 -18.52
C SER A 4 10.10 14.66 -17.40
N THR A 5 10.73 14.37 -16.26
CA THR A 5 10.03 13.96 -15.04
C THR A 5 9.40 15.20 -14.39
N ALA A 6 8.07 15.30 -14.43
CA ALA A 6 7.35 16.38 -13.75
C ALA A 6 6.87 15.88 -12.38
N LEU A 7 7.47 16.40 -11.30
CA LEU A 7 7.03 16.17 -9.93
C LEU A 7 6.00 17.25 -9.57
N ILE A 8 4.72 16.89 -9.50
CA ILE A 8 3.65 17.80 -9.05
C ILE A 8 3.31 17.46 -7.60
N LEU A 9 3.76 18.30 -6.66
CA LEU A 9 3.39 18.27 -5.25
C LEU A 9 2.03 18.98 -5.06
N LEU A 10 0.94 18.22 -5.09
CA LEU A 10 -0.37 18.71 -4.67
C LEU A 10 -0.57 18.42 -3.18
N PHE A 11 -0.50 19.47 -2.36
CA PHE A 11 -0.88 19.41 -0.94
C PHE A 11 -2.41 19.43 -0.84
N ILE A 12 -3.02 18.26 -0.60
CA ILE A 12 -4.44 18.16 -0.24
C ILE A 12 -4.53 18.17 1.29
N PRO A 13 -5.35 19.04 1.92
CA PRO A 13 -5.51 19.05 3.37
C PRO A 13 -6.21 17.76 3.81
N THR A 14 -5.56 16.96 4.65
CA THR A 14 -6.10 15.70 5.19
C THR A 14 -6.67 15.89 6.58
N LEU A 15 -7.71 15.11 6.89
CA LEU A 15 -8.44 15.05 8.15
C LEU A 15 -7.49 14.89 9.35
N VAL A 16 -7.47 15.88 10.25
CA VAL A 16 -6.66 15.84 11.48
C VAL A 16 -7.40 15.02 12.53
N PHE A 17 -7.04 13.73 12.66
CA PHE A 17 -7.37 12.97 13.86
C PHE A 17 -6.49 13.47 15.01
N SER A 18 -7.02 14.40 15.81
CA SER A 18 -6.33 14.92 16.99
C SER A 18 -6.53 13.99 18.18
N GLN A 19 -5.51 13.20 18.52
CA GLN A 19 -5.40 12.61 19.86
C GLN A 19 -5.17 13.73 20.90
N ASN A 20 -5.73 13.56 22.10
CA ASN A 20 -5.68 14.52 23.20
C ASN A 20 -4.25 14.94 23.56
N ALA A 21 -4.14 16.18 24.07
CA ALA A 21 -2.90 16.88 24.36
C ALA A 21 -1.98 16.13 25.34
N GLY A 22 -1.00 15.44 24.78
CA GLY A 22 0.22 14.99 25.43
C GLY A 22 1.42 15.27 24.52
N SER A 23 2.62 15.46 25.09
CA SER A 23 3.85 15.89 24.41
C SER A 23 4.39 15.01 23.25
N ASN A 24 3.64 13.98 22.83
CA ASN A 24 3.96 13.01 21.77
C ASN A 24 2.87 12.93 20.70
N LYS A 25 2.28 14.05 20.28
CA LYS A 25 1.29 14.04 19.20
C LYS A 25 1.96 13.63 17.87
N ILE A 26 1.64 12.44 17.39
CA ILE A 26 1.99 11.99 16.03
C ILE A 26 0.96 12.61 15.08
N SER A 27 1.43 13.32 14.06
CA SER A 27 0.61 13.75 12.93
C SER A 27 0.84 12.82 11.74
N VAL A 28 -0.18 12.66 10.91
CA VAL A 28 -0.12 11.85 9.69
C VAL A 28 -0.33 12.77 8.51
N ASP A 29 0.71 12.92 7.69
CA ASP A 29 0.60 13.57 6.40
C ASP A 29 0.37 12.52 5.32
N THR A 30 -0.07 12.94 4.13
CA THR A 30 -0.21 12.06 2.97
C THR A 30 0.65 12.56 1.83
N VAL A 31 1.41 11.67 1.22
CA VAL A 31 2.18 11.95 0.00
C VAL A 31 1.56 11.18 -1.15
N LYS A 32 1.16 11.90 -2.20
CA LYS A 32 0.65 11.30 -3.43
C LYS A 32 1.82 10.94 -4.35
N TYR A 33 1.86 9.69 -4.78
CA TYR A 33 2.75 9.18 -5.82
C TYR A 33 1.92 8.82 -7.04
N THR A 34 2.44 9.12 -8.23
CA THR A 34 1.77 8.84 -9.49
C THR A 34 2.81 8.36 -10.49
N PHE A 35 2.59 7.16 -11.01
CA PHE A 35 3.41 6.54 -12.04
C PHE A 35 2.55 6.29 -13.27
N VAL A 36 2.97 6.83 -14.42
CA VAL A 36 2.20 6.76 -15.65
C VAL A 36 3.11 6.35 -16.78
N ILE A 37 2.71 5.28 -17.47
CA ILE A 37 3.15 4.98 -18.83
C ILE A 37 1.88 5.08 -19.69
N PRO A 38 1.77 6.09 -20.56
CA PRO A 38 0.58 6.30 -21.38
C PRO A 38 0.17 5.04 -22.11
N GLU A 39 -1.14 4.74 -22.12
CA GLU A 39 -1.76 3.56 -22.77
C GLU A 39 -1.44 2.21 -22.08
N VAL A 40 -0.61 2.19 -21.05
CA VAL A 40 -0.09 0.97 -20.42
C VAL A 40 -0.55 0.86 -18.97
N ILE A 41 -0.19 1.84 -18.14
CA ILE A 41 -0.49 1.80 -16.72
C ILE A 41 -0.61 3.21 -16.17
N ASN A 42 -1.54 3.38 -15.25
CA ASN A 42 -1.63 4.54 -14.39
C ASN A 42 -1.82 4.06 -12.95
N ALA A 43 -0.77 4.17 -12.16
CA ALA A 43 -0.77 3.80 -10.75
C ALA A 43 -0.69 5.07 -9.89
N THR A 44 -1.64 5.22 -8.97
CA THR A 44 -1.66 6.32 -7.99
C THR A 44 -1.65 5.75 -6.58
N SER A 45 -0.70 6.16 -5.75
CA SER A 45 -0.63 5.76 -4.34
C SER A 45 -0.71 6.97 -3.42
N PHE A 46 -1.59 6.90 -2.43
CA PHE A 46 -1.64 7.85 -1.32
C PHE A 46 -0.97 7.22 -0.11
N VAL A 47 0.24 7.67 0.22
CA VAL A 47 1.10 7.03 1.22
C VAL A 47 1.14 7.86 2.49
N PRO A 48 0.86 7.29 3.67
CA PRO A 48 0.97 8.02 4.92
C PRO A 48 2.43 8.33 5.26
N GLN A 49 2.66 9.49 5.87
CA GLN A 49 3.93 9.89 6.47
C GLN A 49 3.69 10.33 7.91
N LEU A 50 4.16 9.50 8.84
CA LEU A 50 4.10 9.79 10.27
C LEU A 50 5.16 10.84 10.62
N LYS A 51 4.74 11.86 11.37
CA LYS A 51 5.62 12.92 11.88
C LYS A 51 5.37 13.13 13.37
N ALA A 52 6.44 13.35 14.12
CA ALA A 52 6.37 13.77 15.51
C ALA A 52 7.64 14.52 15.91
N ASN A 53 7.62 15.16 17.07
CA ASN A 53 8.79 15.88 17.60
C ASN A 53 9.76 14.96 18.37
N ARG A 54 9.40 13.68 18.56
CA ARG A 54 10.14 12.67 19.34
C ARG A 54 10.03 11.30 18.68
N ASN A 55 10.96 10.41 19.02
CA ASN A 55 11.06 9.04 18.48
C ASN A 55 11.18 8.93 16.95
N MET A 56 11.95 9.83 16.33
CA MET A 56 12.13 9.88 14.87
C MET A 56 12.71 8.57 14.30
N SER A 57 13.51 7.83 15.07
CA SER A 57 14.06 6.55 14.61
C SER A 57 12.97 5.51 14.34
N ALA A 58 12.06 5.30 15.29
CA ALA A 58 10.93 4.38 15.13
C ALA A 58 10.00 4.83 14.00
N LEU A 59 9.68 6.13 13.93
CA LEU A 59 8.80 6.66 12.89
C LEU A 59 9.41 6.56 11.49
N ASN A 60 10.72 6.83 11.35
CA ASN A 60 11.42 6.66 10.08
C ASN A 60 11.43 5.19 9.65
N LYS A 61 11.61 4.26 10.60
CA LYS A 61 11.53 2.82 10.34
C LYS A 61 10.15 2.44 9.83
N ILE A 62 9.08 2.90 10.49
CA ILE A 62 7.71 2.65 10.07
C ILE A 62 7.43 3.26 8.69
N ASN A 63 7.76 4.54 8.48
CA ASN A 63 7.56 5.22 7.20
C ASN A 63 8.28 4.53 6.03
N ASN A 64 9.48 3.99 6.26
CA ASN A 64 10.22 3.24 5.25
C ASN A 64 9.63 1.86 4.99
N ASP A 65 9.04 1.21 6.00
CA ASP A 65 8.36 -0.07 5.81
C ASP A 65 7.03 0.12 5.07
N ILE A 66 6.19 1.07 5.49
CA ILE A 66 4.87 1.36 4.91
C ILE A 66 4.94 1.58 3.39
N LYS A 67 5.96 2.32 2.91
CA LYS A 67 6.11 2.61 1.47
C LYS A 67 6.11 1.34 0.62
N LYS A 68 6.68 0.25 1.12
CA LYS A 68 6.80 -1.01 0.37
C LYS A 68 5.46 -1.68 0.05
N TYR A 69 4.38 -1.27 0.72
CA TYR A 69 3.03 -1.80 0.48
C TYR A 69 2.27 -0.99 -0.59
N PHE A 70 2.92 -0.01 -1.21
CA PHE A 70 2.35 0.81 -2.28
C PHE A 70 3.12 0.60 -3.58
N VAL A 71 2.44 0.07 -4.58
CA VAL A 71 2.96 -0.29 -5.89
C VAL A 71 3.55 0.92 -6.63
N ALA A 72 2.87 2.08 -6.66
CA ALA A 72 3.41 3.22 -7.42
C ALA A 72 4.74 3.71 -6.84
N THR A 73 4.96 3.59 -5.52
CA THR A 73 6.26 3.91 -4.93
C THR A 73 7.37 2.97 -5.40
N SER A 74 7.06 1.67 -5.51
CA SER A 74 8.01 0.64 -5.97
C SER A 74 8.32 0.83 -7.46
N MET A 75 7.31 1.09 -8.28
CA MET A 75 7.47 1.39 -9.71
C MET A 75 8.31 2.66 -9.95
N ILE A 76 8.17 3.70 -9.12
CA ILE A 76 8.99 4.91 -9.24
C ILE A 76 10.45 4.63 -8.86
N LEU A 77 10.68 3.86 -7.79
CA LEU A 77 12.02 3.55 -7.29
C LEU A 77 12.85 2.71 -8.28
N ASP A 78 12.21 1.77 -8.99
CA ASP A 78 12.88 0.89 -9.96
C ASP A 78 12.13 0.82 -11.30
N SER A 79 11.89 2.00 -11.87
CA SER A 79 11.14 2.15 -13.13
C SER A 79 11.80 1.44 -14.31
N ALA A 80 13.13 1.33 -14.33
CA ALA A 80 13.87 0.65 -15.40
C ALA A 80 13.58 -0.86 -15.39
N SER A 81 13.66 -1.51 -14.22
CA SER A 81 13.34 -2.93 -14.07
C SER A 81 11.88 -3.24 -14.39
N PHE A 82 10.96 -2.35 -13.97
CA PHE A 82 9.55 -2.48 -14.31
C PHE A 82 9.31 -2.43 -15.82
N ILE A 83 9.88 -1.43 -16.51
CA ILE A 83 9.76 -1.30 -17.97
C ILE A 83 10.40 -2.50 -18.69
N GLN A 84 11.55 -2.98 -18.21
CA GLN A 84 12.22 -4.15 -18.78
C GLN A 84 11.37 -5.42 -18.63
N SER A 85 10.77 -5.63 -17.46
CA SER A 85 9.88 -6.76 -17.21
C SER A 85 8.64 -6.71 -18.11
N LEU A 86 8.09 -5.52 -18.32
CA LEU A 86 6.97 -5.30 -19.24
C LEU A 86 7.35 -5.68 -20.68
N PHE A 87 8.57 -5.34 -21.12
CA PHE A 87 9.06 -5.69 -22.44
C PHE A 87 9.24 -7.20 -22.61
N GLU A 88 9.81 -7.86 -21.61
CA GLU A 88 10.02 -9.31 -21.60
C GLU A 88 8.70 -10.09 -21.63
N MET A 89 7.69 -9.65 -20.87
CA MET A 89 6.36 -10.28 -20.85
C MET A 89 5.63 -10.21 -22.21
N ASN A 90 5.95 -9.19 -23.02
CA ASN A 90 5.29 -8.91 -24.28
C ASN A 90 6.16 -9.20 -25.51
N ASP A 91 7.33 -9.83 -25.32
CA ASP A 91 8.31 -10.15 -26.37
C ASP A 91 8.68 -8.94 -27.25
N VAL A 92 8.89 -7.79 -26.62
CA VAL A 92 9.38 -6.55 -27.27
C VAL A 92 10.70 -6.11 -26.66
N LYS A 93 11.43 -5.24 -27.35
CA LYS A 93 12.76 -4.77 -26.93
C LYS A 93 12.82 -3.27 -26.68
N THR A 94 11.83 -2.52 -27.16
CA THR A 94 11.79 -1.06 -27.06
C THR A 94 10.40 -0.54 -26.74
N ILE A 95 10.33 0.68 -26.22
CA ILE A 95 9.04 1.32 -25.94
C ILE A 95 8.26 1.62 -27.23
N GLU A 96 8.95 1.82 -28.35
CA GLU A 96 8.34 2.01 -29.67
C GLU A 96 7.72 0.73 -30.21
N GLU A 97 8.41 -0.41 -30.10
CA GLU A 97 7.85 -1.73 -30.42
C GLU A 97 6.62 -2.02 -29.54
N TYR A 98 6.70 -1.70 -28.25
CA TYR A 98 5.57 -1.88 -27.34
C TYR A 98 4.37 -1.00 -27.72
N LYS A 99 4.59 0.29 -28.03
CA LYS A 99 3.51 1.18 -28.50
C LYS A 99 2.90 0.69 -29.81
N GLN A 100 3.69 0.12 -30.70
CA GLN A 100 3.19 -0.45 -31.94
C GLN A 100 2.34 -1.70 -31.64
N LEU A 101 2.80 -2.56 -30.72
CA LEU A 101 2.03 -3.70 -30.24
C LEU A 101 0.67 -3.28 -29.66
N LEU A 102 0.59 -2.21 -28.86
CA LEU A 102 -0.67 -1.67 -28.32
C LEU A 102 -1.62 -1.17 -29.42
N LYS A 103 -1.09 -0.58 -30.50
CA LYS A 103 -1.90 -0.14 -31.64
C LYS A 103 -2.42 -1.32 -32.46
N ASP A 104 -1.56 -2.32 -32.68
CA ASP A 104 -1.88 -3.49 -33.50
C ASP A 104 -2.79 -4.47 -32.73
N ASN A 105 -2.71 -4.46 -31.40
CA ASN A 105 -3.51 -5.26 -30.50
C ASN A 105 -4.28 -4.34 -29.55
N PRO A 106 -5.42 -3.76 -29.98
CA PRO A 106 -6.28 -2.96 -29.12
C PRO A 106 -6.85 -3.77 -27.93
N GLU A 107 -6.58 -5.08 -27.91
CA GLU A 107 -6.86 -6.01 -26.81
C GLU A 107 -5.86 -5.91 -25.65
N ILE A 108 -4.73 -5.22 -25.83
CA ILE A 108 -3.80 -4.86 -24.77
C ILE A 108 -4.12 -3.41 -24.43
N GLY A 109 -4.69 -3.19 -23.25
CA GLY A 109 -5.07 -1.85 -22.82
C GLY A 109 -4.51 -1.50 -21.47
N LYS A 110 -4.90 -0.30 -21.03
CA LYS A 110 -4.35 0.34 -19.85
C LYS A 110 -4.92 -0.29 -18.57
N ASP A 111 -4.03 -0.66 -17.66
CA ASP A 111 -4.40 -0.97 -16.28
C ASP A 111 -4.48 0.33 -15.45
N ASP A 112 -5.55 0.46 -14.67
CA ASP A 112 -5.71 1.55 -13.73
C ASP A 112 -5.61 1.01 -12.30
N GLU A 113 -4.75 1.63 -11.51
CA GLU A 113 -4.47 1.23 -10.15
C GLU A 113 -4.51 2.44 -9.20
N SER A 114 -5.26 2.30 -8.11
CA SER A 114 -5.32 3.29 -7.03
C SER A 114 -5.11 2.63 -5.68
N GLU A 115 -4.25 3.21 -4.86
CA GLU A 115 -3.93 2.71 -3.53
C GLU A 115 -4.16 3.79 -2.48
N HIS A 116 -4.88 3.44 -1.43
CA HIS A 116 -5.25 4.32 -0.34
C HIS A 116 -4.88 3.70 1.00
N PHE A 117 -4.90 4.51 2.05
CA PHE A 117 -4.75 4.02 3.41
C PHE A 117 -5.86 4.53 4.32
N THR A 118 -6.06 3.83 5.42
CA THR A 118 -6.89 4.28 6.54
C THR A 118 -6.14 4.01 7.84
N ILE A 119 -6.13 4.98 8.74
CA ILE A 119 -5.64 4.79 10.11
C ILE A 119 -6.78 4.15 10.91
N GLU A 120 -6.75 2.83 11.06
CA GLU A 120 -7.79 2.08 11.77
C GLU A 120 -7.73 2.31 13.28
N TYR A 121 -6.51 2.43 13.80
CA TYR A 121 -6.28 2.65 15.22
C TYR A 121 -4.95 3.37 15.44
N MET A 122 -4.93 4.34 16.34
CA MET A 122 -3.71 5.00 16.77
C MET A 122 -3.81 5.34 18.25
N SER A 123 -2.83 4.90 19.03
CA SER A 123 -2.64 5.26 20.43
C SER A 123 -1.23 5.78 20.66
N GLU A 124 -0.79 5.90 21.90
CA GLU A 124 0.59 6.29 22.22
C GLU A 124 1.63 5.24 21.80
N ASN A 125 1.25 3.96 21.77
CA ASN A 125 2.20 2.85 21.61
C ASN A 125 1.90 1.97 20.39
N LEU A 126 0.71 2.06 19.82
CA LEU A 126 0.27 1.19 18.73
C LEU A 126 -0.30 2.01 17.59
N LEU A 127 0.04 1.60 16.39
CA LEU A 127 -0.52 2.10 15.14
C LEU A 127 -1.01 0.92 14.32
N ASN A 128 -2.25 0.98 13.85
CA ASN A 128 -2.80 0.08 12.84
C ASN A 128 -3.21 0.89 11.61
N ILE A 129 -2.69 0.49 10.46
CA ILE A 129 -2.97 1.09 9.15
C ILE A 129 -3.49 0.00 8.22
N SER A 130 -4.64 0.25 7.60
CA SER A 130 -5.06 -0.51 6.43
C SER A 130 -4.51 0.14 5.17
N VAL A 131 -3.95 -0.65 4.27
CA VAL A 131 -3.61 -0.28 2.90
C VAL A 131 -4.56 -1.03 1.97
N SER A 132 -5.28 -0.26 1.15
CA SER A 132 -6.26 -0.77 0.20
C SER A 132 -5.76 -0.49 -1.21
N ARG A 133 -5.89 -1.47 -2.11
CA ARG A 133 -5.51 -1.38 -3.52
C ARG A 133 -6.69 -1.79 -4.39
N ASP A 134 -7.07 -0.88 -5.27
CA ASP A 134 -8.07 -1.09 -6.30
C ASP A 134 -7.36 -1.22 -7.65
N LEU A 135 -7.46 -2.39 -8.27
CA LEU A 135 -6.89 -2.67 -9.58
C LEU A 135 -8.04 -2.91 -10.56
N THR A 136 -8.09 -2.11 -11.62
CA THR A 136 -8.99 -2.33 -12.76
C THR A 136 -8.14 -2.79 -13.93
N PRO A 137 -7.95 -4.12 -14.09
CA PRO A 137 -7.21 -4.65 -15.22
C PRO A 137 -8.02 -4.46 -16.51
N TYR A 138 -7.34 -4.25 -17.63
CA TYR A 138 -7.99 -4.07 -18.92
C TYR A 138 -8.88 -5.28 -19.29
N LYS A 139 -10.14 -5.01 -19.70
CA LYS A 139 -11.22 -5.99 -19.95
C LYS A 139 -11.57 -6.92 -18.76
N GLY A 140 -10.92 -6.77 -17.61
CA GLY A 140 -11.22 -7.52 -16.41
C GLY A 140 -12.23 -6.80 -15.52
N GLN A 141 -12.46 -7.38 -14.34
CA GLN A 141 -13.30 -6.80 -13.30
C GLN A 141 -12.45 -6.12 -12.24
N LEU A 142 -13.01 -5.11 -11.59
CA LEU A 142 -12.38 -4.43 -10.46
C LEU A 142 -12.00 -5.45 -9.37
N MET A 143 -10.73 -5.42 -8.97
CA MET A 143 -10.18 -6.26 -7.91
C MET A 143 -9.79 -5.39 -6.73
N HIS A 144 -10.14 -5.86 -5.54
CA HIS A 144 -9.83 -5.19 -4.28
C HIS A 144 -8.85 -6.02 -3.46
N TYR A 145 -7.77 -5.40 -3.01
CA TYR A 145 -6.78 -6.01 -2.12
C TYR A 145 -6.62 -5.17 -0.86
N TYR A 146 -6.38 -5.85 0.27
CA TYR A 146 -6.29 -5.21 1.58
C TYR A 146 -5.15 -5.80 2.40
N ASN A 147 -4.35 -4.93 3.00
CA ASN A 147 -3.31 -5.28 3.96
C ASN A 147 -3.52 -4.49 5.24
N SER A 148 -3.58 -5.16 6.40
CA SER A 148 -3.53 -4.50 7.71
C SER A 148 -2.11 -4.56 8.26
N LEU A 149 -1.59 -3.41 8.68
CA LEU A 149 -0.23 -3.20 9.14
C LEU A 149 -0.25 -2.66 10.57
N CYS A 150 0.20 -3.47 11.52
CA CYS A 150 0.31 -3.09 12.91
C CYS A 150 1.76 -2.78 13.29
N TYR A 151 1.99 -1.68 14.01
CA TYR A 151 3.32 -1.23 14.42
C TYR A 151 3.34 -0.83 15.89
N ASP A 152 4.40 -1.22 16.59
CA ASP A 152 4.77 -0.64 17.88
C ASP A 152 5.44 0.72 17.66
N LEU A 153 4.80 1.79 18.13
CA LEU A 153 5.27 3.18 18.00
C LEU A 153 6.50 3.48 18.86
N LYS A 154 6.84 2.65 19.86
CA LYS A 154 8.07 2.80 20.64
C LYS A 154 9.28 2.30 19.87
N THR A 155 9.19 1.12 19.27
CA THR A 155 10.33 0.44 18.63
C THR A 155 10.37 0.60 17.10
N GLY A 156 9.24 0.94 16.48
CA GLY A 156 9.07 0.96 15.03
C GLY A 156 8.99 -0.43 14.42
N ASN A 157 8.82 -1.48 15.22
CA ASN A 157 8.70 -2.85 14.75
C ASN A 157 7.27 -3.14 14.26
N LYS A 158 7.17 -3.90 13.17
CA LYS A 158 5.90 -4.47 12.73
C LYS A 158 5.49 -5.59 13.69
N LEU A 159 4.23 -5.58 14.10
CA LEU A 159 3.62 -6.60 14.95
C LEU A 159 2.83 -7.56 14.07
N ALA A 160 3.04 -8.85 14.27
CA ALA A 160 2.25 -9.92 13.70
C ALA A 160 1.10 -10.29 14.64
N PHE A 161 0.09 -11.00 14.13
CA PHE A 161 -1.06 -11.45 14.92
C PHE A 161 -0.64 -12.17 16.22
N LYS A 162 0.37 -13.04 16.14
CA LYS A 162 0.91 -13.78 17.29
C LYS A 162 1.48 -12.89 18.40
N ASP A 163 1.90 -11.66 18.10
CA ASP A 163 2.53 -10.78 19.08
C ASP A 163 1.49 -10.16 20.04
N PHE A 164 0.21 -10.22 19.70
CA PHE A 164 -0.90 -9.73 20.53
C PHE A 164 -1.39 -10.76 21.54
N PHE A 165 -1.04 -12.04 21.38
CA PHE A 165 -1.53 -13.11 22.22
C PHE A 165 -0.36 -13.88 22.77
N ASN A 166 -0.32 -14.04 24.10
CA ASN A 166 0.62 -14.94 24.74
C ASN A 166 0.11 -16.39 24.71
N ILE A 167 -0.26 -16.86 23.52
CA ILE A 167 -0.81 -18.19 23.27
C ILE A 167 0.03 -18.88 22.20
N THR A 168 0.21 -20.19 22.31
CA THR A 168 0.92 -20.94 21.28
C THR A 168 0.06 -21.03 20.00
N ASN A 169 0.70 -21.28 18.86
CA ASN A 169 0.00 -21.48 17.60
C ASN A 169 -1.03 -22.63 17.69
N GLU A 170 -0.76 -23.67 18.49
CA GLU A 170 -1.74 -24.75 18.70
C GLU A 170 -3.00 -24.23 19.42
N THR A 171 -2.83 -23.48 20.52
CA THR A 171 -3.97 -22.93 21.27
C THR A 171 -4.81 -21.97 20.43
N LEU A 172 -4.17 -21.15 19.59
CA LEU A 172 -4.87 -20.26 18.67
C LEU A 172 -5.68 -21.05 17.62
N ALA A 173 -5.10 -22.09 17.03
CA ALA A 173 -5.77 -22.92 16.05
C ALA A 173 -6.99 -23.66 16.65
N GLU A 174 -6.89 -24.11 17.90
CA GLU A 174 -8.00 -24.72 18.62
C GLU A 174 -9.13 -23.71 18.89
N LEU A 175 -8.81 -22.48 19.32
CA LEU A 175 -9.80 -21.43 19.53
C LEU A 175 -10.55 -21.07 18.24
N ILE A 176 -9.85 -20.94 17.11
CA ILE A 176 -10.47 -20.68 15.80
C ILE A 176 -11.40 -21.83 15.40
N LYS A 177 -10.97 -23.09 15.57
CA LYS A 177 -11.82 -24.27 15.32
C LYS A 177 -13.06 -24.29 16.21
N MET A 178 -12.92 -23.99 17.50
CA MET A 178 -14.06 -23.91 18.42
C MET A 178 -15.07 -22.83 17.99
N MET A 179 -14.60 -21.63 17.61
CA MET A 179 -15.48 -20.55 17.14
C MET A 179 -16.22 -20.91 15.84
N ALA A 180 -15.54 -21.55 14.89
CA ALA A 180 -16.18 -22.04 13.66
C ALA A 180 -17.26 -23.11 13.94
N THR A 181 -17.04 -23.98 14.93
CA THR A 181 -17.99 -25.03 15.34
C THR A 181 -19.19 -24.45 16.09
N LEU A 182 -19.00 -23.37 16.85
CA LEU A 182 -20.08 -22.67 17.54
C LEU A 182 -20.98 -21.90 16.56
N SER A 183 -20.41 -21.31 15.51
CA SER A 183 -21.16 -20.61 14.45
C SER A 183 -22.09 -21.51 13.63
N THR A 184 -21.79 -22.81 13.54
CA THR A 184 -22.60 -23.78 12.77
C THR A 184 -23.72 -24.41 13.58
N LYS A 185 -23.66 -24.32 14.93
CA LYS A 185 -24.73 -24.80 15.82
C LYS A 185 -25.80 -23.75 16.13
N THR A 186 -25.53 -22.46 15.91
CA THR A 186 -26.51 -21.38 16.11
C THR A 186 -27.37 -21.09 14.88
N THR A 187 -27.12 -21.76 13.76
CA THR A 187 -27.86 -21.62 12.50
C THR A 187 -28.78 -22.81 12.18
N SER A 188 -28.94 -23.76 13.12
CA SER A 188 -29.84 -24.91 13.03
C SER A 188 -31.06 -24.77 13.94
#